data_AF-A0A956BWA9-F1
#
_entry.id   AF-A0A956BWA9-F1
#
_cell.length_a   1.000
_cell.length_b   1.000
_cell.length_c   1.000
_cell.angle_alpha   90.00
_cell.angle_beta   90.00
_cell.angle_gamma   90.00
#
_symmetry.space_group_name_H-M   'P 1'
#
loop_
_entity.id
_entity.type
_entity.pdbx_description
1 polymer ?
#
loop_
_entity_poly.entity_id
_entity_poly.type
_entity_poly.pdbx_seq_one_letter_code
_entity_poly.pdbx_strand_id
1 'polypeptide(L)'
;MFGLAALTVGCGGGQVCGVAGSPACPKVFTLTHLPELVRFVTFGETRPEDVQSRFQADHLHVVSSGGRDLRVQAEGPNRGRRYVYVDVTRRTEGGPPLGALGDDFALRFEFTSFEDDDGPMLLYGVQVTQPRTATDVCAPARELAAADGLDGCHEHSAHPTAAPDEEGWFRACVTDEEDRLVEVACVAPASDTRRLHVAFALGPPGTDG
;
A
#
# COMPACT_ATOMS: atom_id res chain seq x y z
N MET A 1 31.59 34.38 38.12
CA MET A 1 31.63 34.63 36.67
C MET A 1 32.49 33.57 36.02
N PHE A 2 31.86 32.53 35.47
CA PHE A 2 32.44 31.71 34.40
C PHE A 2 31.26 31.33 33.51
N GLY A 3 31.24 31.89 32.30
CA GLY A 3 30.19 31.69 31.32
C GLY A 3 30.34 30.33 30.66
N LEU A 4 29.25 29.58 30.59
CA LEU A 4 29.11 28.46 29.67
C LEU A 4 29.02 29.01 28.24
N ALA A 5 29.96 28.63 27.40
CA ALA A 5 29.81 28.73 25.95
C ALA A 5 28.96 27.55 25.49
N ALA A 6 27.76 27.86 25.01
CA ALA A 6 26.91 26.91 24.31
C ALA A 6 27.55 26.56 22.96
N LEU A 7 27.82 25.29 22.74
CA LEU A 7 28.00 24.71 21.40
C LEU A 7 26.65 24.17 20.97
N THR A 8 25.91 24.95 20.19
CA THR A 8 24.78 24.47 19.41
C THR A 8 25.30 23.77 18.16
N VAL A 9 25.15 22.45 18.12
CA VAL A 9 25.34 21.64 16.91
C VAL A 9 24.14 20.70 16.79
N GLY A 10 23.45 20.78 15.65
CA GLY A 10 22.86 19.60 15.02
C GLY A 10 21.34 19.46 15.12
N CYS A 11 20.68 19.67 13.98
CA CYS A 11 19.37 19.12 13.65
C CYS A 11 19.31 17.61 13.91
N GLY A 12 18.13 17.15 14.32
CA GLY A 12 17.81 15.72 14.44
C GLY A 12 16.93 15.49 15.65
N GLY A 13 15.62 15.62 15.48
CA GLY A 13 14.64 15.12 16.43
C GLY A 13 14.70 13.60 16.48
N GLY A 14 15.76 13.04 17.05
CA GLY A 14 15.87 11.63 17.36
C GLY A 14 14.99 11.33 18.56
N GLN A 15 13.72 11.08 18.32
CA GLN A 15 12.81 10.55 19.33
C GLN A 15 13.39 9.21 19.80
N VAL A 16 13.88 9.17 21.05
CA VAL A 16 14.54 8.00 21.61
C VAL A 16 13.46 6.96 21.93
N CYS A 17 13.19 6.10 20.95
CA CYS A 17 12.24 5.01 21.05
C CYS A 17 12.76 3.89 21.97
N GLY A 18 11.89 3.34 22.82
CA GLY A 18 12.17 2.10 23.56
C GLY A 18 12.60 2.24 25.03
N VAL A 19 12.42 3.41 25.65
CA VAL A 19 12.59 3.54 27.11
C VAL A 19 11.26 3.20 27.81
N ALA A 20 11.30 2.42 28.88
CA ALA A 20 10.12 2.11 29.67
C ALA A 20 9.46 3.42 30.16
N GLY A 21 8.22 3.68 29.71
CA GLY A 21 7.48 4.91 30.00
C GLY A 21 7.51 5.98 28.89
N SER A 22 8.19 5.75 27.75
CA SER A 22 8.04 6.59 26.56
C SER A 22 6.72 6.31 25.83
N PRO A 23 6.12 7.32 25.15
CA PRO A 23 5.03 7.06 24.22
C PRO A 23 5.46 6.02 23.19
N ALA A 24 4.53 5.13 22.82
CA ALA A 24 4.76 4.18 21.75
C ALA A 24 5.18 4.96 20.49
N CYS A 25 6.20 4.45 19.80
CA CYS A 25 6.70 5.14 18.61
C CYS A 25 5.71 4.98 17.47
N PRO A 26 5.46 6.05 16.70
CA PRO A 26 4.56 5.97 15.56
C PRO A 26 5.03 4.84 14.64
N LYS A 27 4.09 3.98 14.27
CA LYS A 27 4.34 2.88 13.35
C LYS A 27 4.45 3.47 11.94
N VAL A 28 5.60 3.28 11.31
CA VAL A 28 5.89 3.79 9.96
C VAL A 28 5.83 2.63 8.97
N PHE A 29 5.09 2.83 7.87
CA PHE A 29 5.08 1.90 6.76
C PHE A 29 6.41 1.93 6.00
N THR A 30 6.89 0.75 5.65
CA THR A 30 8.11 0.55 4.84
C THR A 30 7.90 -0.67 3.94
N LEU A 31 8.72 -0.81 2.90
CA LEU A 31 8.65 -1.95 1.97
C LEU A 31 8.84 -3.31 2.66
N THR A 32 9.40 -3.39 3.87
CA THR A 32 9.50 -4.66 4.60
C THR A 32 8.15 -5.24 4.99
N HIS A 33 7.12 -4.40 5.11
CA HIS A 33 5.73 -4.81 5.34
C HIS A 33 5.08 -5.43 4.09
N LEU A 34 5.70 -5.25 2.93
CA LEU A 34 5.27 -5.91 1.70
C LEU A 34 5.96 -7.27 1.52
N PRO A 35 5.31 -8.21 0.79
CA PRO A 35 5.94 -9.45 0.36
C PRO A 35 7.14 -9.20 -0.56
N GLU A 36 8.19 -10.01 -0.42
CA GLU A 36 9.46 -9.86 -1.18
C GLU A 36 9.24 -9.67 -2.69
N LEU A 37 8.29 -10.41 -3.26
CA LEU A 37 7.99 -10.38 -4.69
C LEU A 37 7.49 -9.02 -5.21
N VAL A 38 6.94 -8.16 -4.35
CA VAL A 38 6.50 -6.80 -4.71
C VAL A 38 7.43 -5.71 -4.16
N ARG A 39 8.48 -6.04 -3.39
CA ARG A 39 9.40 -5.04 -2.79
C ARG A 39 10.24 -4.26 -3.79
N PHE A 40 10.18 -4.60 -5.07
CA PHE A 40 10.86 -3.84 -6.12
C PHE A 40 10.17 -2.52 -6.44
N VAL A 41 8.92 -2.32 -6.00
CA VAL A 41 8.16 -1.12 -6.30
C VAL A 41 8.50 0.03 -5.36
N THR A 42 8.50 1.23 -5.91
CA THR A 42 8.44 2.49 -5.17
C THR A 42 7.12 3.18 -5.50
N PHE A 43 6.30 3.44 -4.49
CA PHE A 43 5.06 4.19 -4.67
C PHE A 43 5.35 5.64 -5.04
N GLY A 44 4.56 6.22 -5.94
CA GLY A 44 4.79 7.55 -6.50
C GLY A 44 5.86 7.60 -7.60
N GLU A 45 6.59 6.50 -7.86
CA GLU A 45 7.64 6.46 -8.88
C GLU A 45 7.45 5.34 -9.91
N THR A 46 6.99 4.17 -9.47
CA THR A 46 6.86 2.98 -10.34
C THR A 46 5.77 3.20 -11.37
N ARG A 47 6.07 2.94 -12.64
CA ARG A 47 5.12 3.09 -13.74
C ARG A 47 4.55 1.73 -14.20
N PRO A 48 3.41 1.72 -14.91
CA PRO A 48 2.82 0.48 -15.42
C PRO A 48 3.79 -0.36 -16.26
N GLU A 49 4.63 0.28 -17.08
CA GLU A 49 5.65 -0.36 -17.92
C GLU A 49 6.74 -1.07 -17.11
N ASP A 50 7.10 -0.53 -15.94
CA ASP A 50 8.13 -1.10 -15.07
C ASP A 50 7.63 -2.46 -14.52
N VAL A 51 6.37 -2.52 -14.06
CA VAL A 51 5.73 -3.78 -13.63
C VAL A 51 5.60 -4.77 -14.77
N GLN A 52 5.14 -4.31 -15.95
CA GLN A 52 5.01 -5.19 -17.11
C GLN A 52 6.35 -5.80 -17.49
N SER A 53 7.43 -5.01 -17.50
CA SER A 53 8.78 -5.48 -17.78
C SER A 53 9.29 -6.48 -16.74
N ARG A 54 9.01 -6.24 -15.46
CA ARG A 54 9.44 -7.08 -14.33
C ARG A 54 8.85 -8.50 -14.39
N PHE A 55 7.62 -8.63 -14.89
CA PHE A 55 6.87 -9.88 -14.96
C PHE A 55 6.80 -10.47 -16.39
N GLN A 56 7.73 -10.09 -17.28
CA GLN A 56 7.91 -10.72 -18.60
C GLN A 56 8.48 -12.14 -18.45
N ALA A 57 7.62 -13.11 -18.12
CA ALA A 57 7.96 -14.51 -18.09
C ALA A 57 6.87 -15.34 -18.76
N ASP A 58 7.25 -16.40 -19.48
CA ASP A 58 6.33 -17.21 -20.30
C ASP A 58 5.21 -17.89 -19.52
N HIS A 59 5.34 -18.01 -18.19
CA HIS A 59 4.35 -18.62 -17.31
C HIS A 59 3.40 -17.60 -16.66
N LEU A 60 3.62 -16.31 -16.87
CA LEU A 60 2.81 -15.25 -16.29
C LEU A 60 1.87 -14.64 -17.33
N HIS A 61 0.70 -14.24 -16.87
CA HIS A 61 -0.29 -13.51 -17.63
C HIS A 61 -0.43 -12.13 -17.03
N VAL A 62 -0.04 -11.12 -17.81
CA VAL A 62 -0.02 -9.71 -17.38
C VAL A 62 -1.12 -8.98 -18.15
N VAL A 63 -2.13 -8.47 -17.44
CA VAL A 63 -3.21 -7.67 -18.03
C VAL A 63 -3.04 -6.23 -17.59
N SER A 64 -2.79 -5.33 -18.54
CA SER A 64 -2.88 -3.89 -18.29
C SER A 64 -4.23 -3.37 -18.75
N SER A 65 -4.83 -2.47 -17.96
CA SER A 65 -5.99 -1.70 -18.40
C SER A 65 -5.63 -0.46 -19.22
N GLY A 66 -4.35 -0.27 -19.55
CA GLY A 66 -3.85 0.88 -20.31
C GLY A 66 -4.67 1.12 -21.59
N GLY A 67 -4.99 2.39 -21.86
CA GLY A 67 -5.82 2.80 -23.00
C GLY A 67 -7.34 2.80 -22.75
N ARG A 68 -7.79 2.38 -21.56
CA ARG A 68 -9.19 2.53 -21.13
C ARG A 68 -9.36 3.82 -20.32
N ASP A 69 -10.50 4.51 -20.50
CA ASP A 69 -10.90 5.62 -19.63
C ASP A 69 -11.54 5.08 -18.35
N LEU A 70 -10.71 4.73 -17.38
CA LEU A 70 -11.13 4.28 -16.07
C LEU A 70 -10.84 5.36 -15.03
N ARG A 71 -11.73 5.45 -14.04
CA ARG A 71 -11.60 6.34 -12.88
C ARG A 71 -11.66 5.55 -11.59
N VAL A 72 -10.92 5.97 -10.57
CA VAL A 72 -10.99 5.37 -9.22
C VAL A 72 -12.42 5.52 -8.70
N GLN A 73 -13.09 4.40 -8.47
CA GLN A 73 -14.47 4.36 -7.99
C GLN A 73 -14.56 4.29 -6.46
N ALA A 74 -13.51 3.81 -5.80
CA ALA A 74 -13.48 3.72 -4.35
C ALA A 74 -13.53 5.13 -3.73
N GLU A 75 -14.31 5.26 -2.67
CA GLU A 75 -14.28 6.44 -1.80
C GLU A 75 -12.88 6.61 -1.20
N GLY A 76 -12.48 7.86 -1.02
CA GLY A 76 -11.13 8.23 -0.59
C GLY A 76 -10.53 9.31 -1.48
N PRO A 77 -9.31 9.76 -1.17
CA PRO A 77 -8.77 10.98 -1.75
C PRO A 77 -8.27 10.80 -3.21
N ASN A 78 -8.24 9.56 -3.68
CA ASN A 78 -7.97 9.21 -5.08
C ASN A 78 -9.24 9.14 -5.95
N ARG A 79 -10.45 9.26 -5.38
CA ARG A 79 -11.72 9.10 -6.11
C ARG A 79 -11.78 10.02 -7.33
N GLY A 80 -12.23 9.47 -8.46
CA GLY A 80 -12.41 10.25 -9.69
C GLY A 80 -11.13 10.54 -10.47
N ARG A 81 -9.94 10.23 -9.93
CA ARG A 81 -8.68 10.32 -10.68
C ARG A 81 -8.61 9.23 -11.75
N ARG A 82 -7.82 9.47 -12.81
CA ARG A 82 -7.50 8.46 -13.81
C ARG A 82 -6.93 7.21 -13.15
N TYR A 83 -7.31 6.06 -13.70
CA TYR A 83 -6.97 4.76 -13.13
C TYR A 83 -6.42 3.83 -14.20
N VAL A 84 -5.26 3.24 -13.92
CA VAL A 84 -4.74 2.10 -14.66
C VAL A 84 -4.40 1.01 -13.65
N TYR A 85 -4.63 -0.25 -14.01
CA TYR A 85 -4.12 -1.37 -13.24
C TYR A 85 -3.30 -2.31 -14.12
N VAL A 86 -2.38 -3.03 -13.46
CA VAL A 86 -1.68 -4.18 -14.03
C VAL A 86 -1.95 -5.37 -13.13
N ASP A 87 -2.62 -6.39 -13.67
CA ASP A 87 -2.84 -7.67 -13.00
C ASP A 87 -1.78 -8.68 -13.44
N VAL A 88 -1.26 -9.47 -12.50
CA VAL A 88 -0.30 -10.55 -12.77
C VAL A 88 -0.81 -11.86 -12.19
N THR A 89 -0.99 -12.87 -13.05
CA THR A 89 -1.46 -14.25 -12.71
C THR A 89 -0.65 -15.32 -13.47
N ARG A 90 -0.89 -16.64 -13.27
CA ARG A 90 -0.13 -17.75 -13.91
C ARG A 90 -0.98 -18.59 -14.90
N ARG A 91 -1.50 -17.96 -15.99
CA ARG A 91 -2.03 -18.51 -17.29
C ARG A 91 -3.35 -19.35 -17.36
N THR A 92 -4.09 -19.49 -18.50
CA THR A 92 -3.76 -19.38 -19.97
C THR A 92 -4.92 -18.97 -20.92
N GLU A 93 -4.54 -18.58 -22.16
CA GLU A 93 -5.32 -18.38 -23.41
C GLU A 93 -6.64 -19.15 -23.57
N GLY A 94 -7.67 -18.46 -24.07
CA GLY A 94 -8.93 -19.01 -24.55
C GLY A 94 -9.97 -19.36 -23.49
N GLY A 95 -9.58 -19.44 -22.21
CA GLY A 95 -10.48 -19.59 -21.06
C GLY A 95 -10.63 -18.29 -20.25
N PRO A 96 -11.65 -18.19 -19.38
CA PRO A 96 -11.72 -17.09 -18.41
C PRO A 96 -10.46 -17.09 -17.54
N PRO A 97 -9.96 -15.92 -17.11
CA PRO A 97 -8.76 -15.83 -16.31
C PRO A 97 -8.90 -16.69 -15.04
N LEU A 98 -8.01 -17.67 -14.86
CA LEU A 98 -7.80 -18.27 -13.53
C LEU A 98 -6.96 -17.28 -12.74
N GLY A 99 -7.57 -16.59 -11.78
CA GLY A 99 -6.79 -15.92 -10.75
C GLY A 99 -6.17 -16.95 -9.80
N ALA A 100 -4.88 -17.25 -9.97
CA ALA A 100 -3.93 -17.77 -8.98
C ALA A 100 -2.54 -17.92 -9.64
N LEU A 101 -1.46 -17.52 -8.98
CA LEU A 101 -0.05 -17.66 -9.40
C LEU A 101 0.42 -19.13 -9.37
N GLY A 102 -0.50 -20.07 -9.61
CA GLY A 102 -0.42 -21.45 -9.11
C GLY A 102 -0.53 -21.43 -7.59
N ASP A 103 -1.69 -21.82 -7.05
CA ASP A 103 -2.08 -22.00 -5.64
C ASP A 103 -1.71 -20.94 -4.58
N ASP A 104 -0.86 -19.96 -4.83
CA ASP A 104 -0.26 -19.16 -3.76
C ASP A 104 -0.54 -17.65 -3.81
N PHE A 105 -0.62 -16.98 -4.97
CA PHE A 105 -0.80 -15.51 -5.00
C PHE A 105 -1.55 -14.95 -6.23
N ALA A 106 -2.06 -13.73 -6.18
CA ALA A 106 -2.47 -12.92 -7.33
C ALA A 106 -2.15 -11.46 -7.03
N LEU A 107 -1.59 -10.75 -8.01
CA LEU A 107 -1.12 -9.38 -7.82
C LEU A 107 -1.93 -8.42 -8.66
N ARG A 108 -2.28 -7.29 -8.05
CA ARG A 108 -2.77 -6.12 -8.77
C ARG A 108 -1.95 -4.92 -8.35
N PHE A 109 -1.44 -4.20 -9.34
CA PHE A 109 -0.77 -2.93 -9.18
C PHE A 109 -1.71 -1.83 -9.68
N GLU A 110 -1.90 -0.79 -8.87
CA GLU A 110 -2.88 0.27 -9.09
C GLU A 110 -2.14 1.58 -9.30
N PHE A 111 -2.46 2.25 -10.41
CA PHE A 111 -1.78 3.45 -10.87
C PHE A 111 -2.78 4.59 -11.04
N THR A 112 -2.34 5.78 -10.69
CA THR A 112 -3.08 7.02 -10.89
C THR A 112 -2.12 8.14 -11.29
N SER A 113 -2.67 9.25 -11.77
CA SER A 113 -1.87 10.46 -12.01
C SER A 113 -1.94 11.36 -10.78
N PHE A 114 -0.79 11.89 -10.39
CA PHE A 114 -0.60 12.73 -9.21
C PHE A 114 -0.71 14.22 -9.55
N GLU A 115 -0.37 14.60 -10.78
CA GLU A 115 -0.24 16.01 -11.20
C GLU A 115 -1.54 16.52 -11.84
N ASP A 116 -2.06 15.88 -12.89
CA ASP A 116 -3.31 16.21 -13.59
C ASP A 116 -3.75 15.04 -14.50
N ASP A 117 -4.89 15.14 -15.19
CA ASP A 117 -5.38 14.08 -16.10
C ASP A 117 -4.37 13.72 -17.23
N ASP A 118 -3.40 14.57 -17.56
CA ASP A 118 -2.36 14.30 -18.56
C ASP A 118 -1.01 13.87 -17.96
N GLY A 119 -0.91 13.82 -16.62
CA GLY A 119 0.30 13.43 -15.91
C GLY A 119 0.65 11.94 -16.05
N PRO A 120 1.89 11.56 -15.69
CA PRO A 120 2.32 10.18 -15.73
C PRO A 120 1.51 9.31 -14.76
N MET A 121 1.19 8.09 -15.20
CA MET A 121 0.57 7.08 -14.34
C MET A 121 1.64 6.49 -13.42
N LEU A 122 1.47 6.69 -12.13
CA LEU A 122 2.43 6.29 -11.10
C LEU A 122 1.72 5.40 -10.07
N LEU A 123 2.45 4.46 -9.50
CA LEU A 123 1.92 3.47 -8.57
C LEU A 123 1.42 4.16 -7.29
N TYR A 124 0.17 3.92 -6.94
CA TYR A 124 -0.38 4.36 -5.65
C TYR A 124 -0.92 3.20 -4.82
N GLY A 125 -1.12 2.01 -5.40
CA GLY A 125 -1.71 0.88 -4.68
C GLY A 125 -1.15 -0.47 -5.13
N VAL A 126 -1.07 -1.41 -4.19
CA VAL A 126 -0.72 -2.81 -4.44
C VAL A 126 -1.68 -3.71 -3.70
N GLN A 127 -2.22 -4.71 -4.40
CA GLN A 127 -3.00 -5.79 -3.82
C GLN A 127 -2.29 -7.12 -4.02
N VAL A 128 -2.16 -7.87 -2.93
CA VAL A 128 -1.64 -9.23 -2.94
C VAL A 128 -2.72 -10.14 -2.36
N THR A 129 -3.37 -10.91 -3.24
CA THR A 129 -4.37 -11.91 -2.85
C THR A 129 -3.72 -13.27 -2.77
N GLN A 130 -4.03 -14.08 -1.77
CA GLN A 130 -3.54 -15.46 -1.64
C GLN A 130 -4.58 -16.37 -1.00
N PRO A 131 -4.50 -17.70 -1.18
CA PRO A 131 -5.28 -18.63 -0.39
C PRO A 131 -4.90 -18.59 1.10
N ARG A 132 -5.86 -18.91 1.98
CA ARG A 132 -5.61 -18.92 3.43
C ARG A 132 -4.66 -20.04 3.86
N THR A 133 -4.46 -21.06 3.03
CA THR A 133 -3.51 -22.16 3.22
C THR A 133 -2.06 -21.77 2.97
N ALA A 134 -1.82 -20.67 2.26
CA ALA A 134 -0.48 -20.14 2.02
C ALA A 134 0.07 -19.42 3.26
N THR A 135 1.39 -19.17 3.26
CA THR A 135 2.06 -18.38 4.31
C THR A 135 1.42 -17.01 4.45
N ASP A 136 1.08 -16.57 5.66
CA ASP A 136 0.29 -15.37 5.89
C ASP A 136 0.94 -14.08 5.37
N VAL A 137 0.47 -13.58 4.21
CA VAL A 137 0.94 -12.35 3.58
C VAL A 137 0.70 -11.10 4.43
N CYS A 138 -0.29 -11.14 5.32
CA CYS A 138 -0.66 -10.01 6.15
C CYS A 138 0.17 -9.92 7.44
N ALA A 139 0.88 -11.00 7.81
CA ALA A 139 1.60 -11.06 9.07
C ALA A 139 2.63 -9.92 9.26
N PRO A 140 3.45 -9.55 8.26
CA PRO A 140 4.40 -8.44 8.40
C PRO A 140 3.71 -7.10 8.63
N ALA A 141 2.54 -6.88 8.03
CA ALA A 141 1.81 -5.63 8.08
C ALA A 141 0.87 -5.51 9.29
N ARG A 142 0.54 -6.63 9.96
CA ARG A 142 -0.43 -6.68 11.06
C ARG A 142 -0.05 -5.77 12.23
N GLU A 143 1.24 -5.61 12.50
CA GLU A 143 1.72 -4.75 13.58
C GLU A 143 1.42 -3.27 13.37
N LEU A 144 1.12 -2.84 12.13
CA LEU A 144 0.71 -1.48 11.82
C LEU A 144 -0.67 -1.15 12.38
N ALA A 145 -1.53 -2.14 12.62
CA ALA A 145 -2.88 -1.93 13.16
C ALA A 145 -2.97 -1.99 14.69
N ALA A 146 -1.86 -1.80 15.40
CA ALA A 146 -1.86 -1.61 16.85
C ALA A 146 -2.09 -0.13 17.19
N ALA A 147 -2.79 0.14 18.31
CA ALA A 147 -3.13 1.43 18.92
C ALA A 147 -2.88 2.73 18.10
N ASP A 148 -1.63 3.08 17.81
CA ASP A 148 -1.26 4.32 17.12
C ASP A 148 -1.46 4.31 15.59
N GLY A 149 -1.49 3.14 14.94
CA GLY A 149 -1.80 3.06 13.50
C GLY A 149 -3.29 3.06 13.18
N LEU A 150 -4.10 3.39 14.19
CA LEU A 150 -5.54 3.54 14.07
C LEU A 150 -6.00 4.99 13.89
N ASP A 151 -5.13 5.96 14.21
CA ASP A 151 -5.41 7.37 14.16
C ASP A 151 -5.09 7.96 12.77
N GLY A 152 -5.92 8.89 12.28
CA GLY A 152 -5.60 9.66 11.05
C GLY A 152 -6.07 9.04 9.72
N CYS A 153 -6.94 8.04 9.73
CA CYS A 153 -7.62 7.63 8.50
C CYS A 153 -8.42 8.78 7.89
N HIS A 154 -8.38 8.90 6.56
CA HIS A 154 -9.18 9.87 5.82
C HIS A 154 -10.67 9.72 6.16
N GLU A 155 -11.41 10.82 6.35
CA GLU A 155 -12.82 10.79 6.78
C GLU A 155 -13.75 10.05 5.81
N HIS A 156 -13.36 9.98 4.53
CA HIS A 156 -14.05 9.23 3.46
C HIS A 156 -13.45 7.83 3.18
N SER A 157 -12.72 7.29 4.14
CA SER A 157 -12.26 5.89 4.14
C SER A 157 -13.44 4.91 3.97
N ALA A 158 -13.34 3.97 3.03
CA ALA A 158 -14.42 3.02 2.72
C ALA A 158 -14.73 2.03 3.87
N HIS A 159 -13.78 1.81 4.78
CA HIS A 159 -13.97 0.97 5.97
C HIS A 159 -13.43 1.68 7.21
N PRO A 160 -14.02 1.46 8.40
CA PRO A 160 -13.46 1.99 9.64
C PRO A 160 -12.15 1.28 9.96
N THR A 161 -11.23 2.02 10.54
CA THR A 161 -10.00 1.50 11.11
C THR A 161 -10.30 0.37 12.09
N ALA A 162 -9.53 -0.72 12.04
CA ALA A 162 -9.78 -1.89 12.87
C ALA A 162 -8.46 -2.55 13.29
N ALA A 163 -8.32 -2.77 14.59
CA ALA A 163 -7.26 -3.63 15.13
C ALA A 163 -7.40 -5.07 14.58
N PRO A 164 -6.31 -5.86 14.56
CA PRO A 164 -6.36 -7.23 14.11
C PRO A 164 -7.35 -8.09 14.93
N ASP A 165 -8.27 -8.75 14.26
CA ASP A 165 -9.16 -9.76 14.88
C ASP A 165 -8.50 -11.14 14.99
N GLU A 166 -9.27 -12.14 15.46
CA GLU A 166 -8.79 -13.52 15.65
C GLU A 166 -8.35 -14.18 14.34
N GLU A 167 -8.96 -13.76 13.23
CA GLU A 167 -8.60 -14.19 11.87
C GLU A 167 -7.44 -13.37 11.27
N GLY A 168 -7.04 -12.29 11.95
CA GLY A 168 -5.95 -11.41 11.58
C GLY A 168 -6.33 -10.35 10.55
N TRP A 169 -7.62 -10.06 10.38
CA TRP A 169 -8.14 -8.96 9.56
C TRP A 169 -7.95 -7.64 10.26
N PHE A 170 -7.49 -6.64 9.52
CA PHE A 170 -7.22 -5.33 10.07
C PHE A 170 -7.30 -4.26 8.99
N ARG A 171 -7.41 -3.02 9.45
CA ARG A 171 -7.19 -1.83 8.64
C ARG A 171 -6.45 -0.82 9.49
N ALA A 172 -5.32 -0.35 8.98
CA ALA A 172 -4.50 0.70 9.58
C ALA A 172 -4.36 1.87 8.60
N CYS A 173 -4.25 3.07 9.14
CA CYS A 173 -3.79 4.24 8.40
C CYS A 173 -2.55 4.78 9.12
N VAL A 174 -1.41 4.69 8.46
CA VAL A 174 -0.10 5.04 9.00
C VAL A 174 0.62 5.97 8.04
N THR A 175 1.73 6.58 8.44
CA THR A 175 2.59 7.30 7.50
C THR A 175 3.73 6.42 7.02
N ASP A 176 4.28 6.71 5.84
CA ASP A 176 5.58 6.19 5.42
C ASP A 176 6.74 7.09 5.89
N GLU A 177 7.96 6.77 5.46
CA GLU A 177 9.18 7.52 5.81
C GLU A 177 9.19 8.97 5.28
N GLU A 178 8.28 9.32 4.38
CA GLU A 178 8.12 10.65 3.79
C GLU A 178 6.85 11.37 4.30
N ASP A 179 6.30 10.92 5.44
CA ASP A 179 5.08 11.44 6.07
C ASP A 179 3.82 11.36 5.19
N ARG A 180 3.81 10.48 4.17
CA ARG A 180 2.65 10.28 3.31
C ARG A 180 1.69 9.29 3.96
N LEU A 181 0.39 9.59 3.90
CA LEU A 181 -0.64 8.71 4.45
C LEU A 181 -0.75 7.42 3.62
N VAL A 182 -0.63 6.27 4.29
CA VAL A 182 -0.71 4.93 3.73
C VAL A 182 -1.85 4.18 4.41
N GLU A 183 -2.81 3.74 3.61
CA GLU A 183 -3.82 2.77 4.02
C GLU A 183 -3.26 1.36 3.84
N VAL A 184 -3.31 0.57 4.91
CA VAL A 184 -2.91 -0.84 4.90
C VAL A 184 -4.05 -1.68 5.44
N ALA A 185 -4.53 -2.62 4.64
CA ALA A 185 -5.64 -3.48 5.03
C ALA A 185 -5.35 -4.94 4.72
N CYS A 186 -5.72 -5.81 5.66
CA CYS A 186 -5.89 -7.23 5.41
C CYS A 186 -7.37 -7.57 5.44
N VAL A 187 -7.90 -8.09 4.34
CA VAL A 187 -9.33 -8.40 4.17
C VAL A 187 -9.56 -9.80 3.61
N ALA A 188 -10.75 -10.35 3.84
CA ALA A 188 -11.22 -11.60 3.24
C ALA A 188 -12.09 -11.32 2.00
N PRO A 189 -11.53 -11.30 0.77
CA PRO A 189 -12.36 -11.09 -0.42
C PRO A 189 -13.27 -12.31 -0.71
N ALA A 190 -12.89 -13.50 -0.25
CA ALA A 190 -13.70 -14.72 -0.25
C ALA A 190 -13.33 -15.60 0.98
N SER A 191 -14.13 -16.63 1.27
CA SER A 191 -14.00 -17.45 2.49
C SER A 191 -12.65 -18.18 2.64
N ASP A 192 -12.00 -18.49 1.51
CA ASP A 192 -10.77 -19.28 1.40
C ASP A 192 -9.55 -18.43 0.99
N THR A 193 -9.71 -17.12 0.87
CA THR A 193 -8.63 -16.21 0.47
C THR A 193 -8.44 -15.08 1.47
N ARG A 194 -7.25 -14.50 1.44
CA ARG A 194 -6.92 -13.24 2.12
C ARG A 194 -6.28 -12.30 1.13
N ARG A 195 -6.44 -11.01 1.35
CA ARG A 195 -5.84 -9.96 0.53
C ARG A 195 -5.19 -8.92 1.42
N LEU A 196 -3.89 -8.71 1.20
CA LEU A 196 -3.20 -7.51 1.65
C LEU A 196 -3.41 -6.42 0.60
N HIS A 197 -3.89 -5.26 1.03
CA HIS A 197 -3.96 -4.04 0.22
C HIS A 197 -3.14 -2.96 0.90
N VAL A 198 -2.27 -2.32 0.14
CA VAL A 198 -1.47 -1.18 0.57
C VAL A 198 -1.67 -0.08 -0.46
N ALA A 199 -2.13 1.09 -0.03
CA ALA A 199 -2.35 2.21 -0.93
C ALA A 199 -2.01 3.55 -0.28
N PHE A 200 -1.41 4.44 -1.06
CA PHE A 200 -1.22 5.82 -0.67
C PHE A 200 -2.52 6.59 -0.81
N ALA A 201 -2.89 7.25 0.28
CA ALA A 201 -3.91 8.27 0.29
C ALA A 201 -3.27 9.55 -0.26
N LEU A 202 -3.39 9.76 -1.56
CA LEU A 202 -2.95 11.00 -2.18
C LEU A 202 -4.03 12.04 -1.96
N GLY A 203 -3.68 13.16 -1.32
CA GLY A 203 -4.58 14.31 -1.21
C GLY A 203 -5.12 14.74 -2.58
N PRO A 204 -6.30 15.39 -2.64
CA PRO A 204 -6.95 15.76 -3.89
C PRO A 204 -6.05 16.66 -4.78
N PRO A 205 -6.20 16.61 -6.12
CA PRO A 205 -5.75 17.71 -6.95
C PRO A 205 -6.77 18.82 -6.74
N GLY A 206 -6.42 19.79 -5.91
CA GLY A 206 -7.34 20.81 -5.42
C GLY A 206 -7.36 20.81 -3.91
N THR A 207 -6.51 21.67 -3.36
CA THR A 207 -6.52 22.16 -1.99
C THR A 207 -7.93 22.35 -1.44
N ASP A 208 -8.14 21.93 -0.20
CA ASP A 208 -9.05 22.67 0.68
C ASP A 208 -8.60 24.15 0.69
N GLY A 209 -9.38 24.97 -0.01
CA GLY A 209 -9.34 26.41 -0.07
C GLY A 209 -10.74 26.94 -0.34
#